data_AF-A7EE37-F1
#
_entry.id   AF-A7EE37-F1
#
_cell.length_a   1.000
_cell.length_b   1.000
_cell.length_c   1.000
_cell.angle_alpha   90.00
_cell.angle_beta   90.00
_cell.angle_gamma   90.00
#
_symmetry.space_group_name_H-M   'P 1'
#
loop_
_entity.id
_entity.type
_entity.pdbx_description
1 polymer ?
#
loop_
_entity_poly.entity_id
_entity_poly.type
_entity_poly.pdbx_seq_one_letter_code
_entity_poly.pdbx_strand_id
1 'polypeptide(L)'
;MSFLTTTHQTLTLTPIPPHIPITQVLTLLHDHKKMITMNPLVTAHTLLPPTHILAKDFFKFEPVELQPSRRCPCEIWEITDDLSANSEGETGSGWRGGWSKRFIPDQITYTSSLQDREDGLVSITHAPMGVHSVTTWIVREAGPGESSLMLGDGRLVLEEKGVVRASRMLMGFIKTTLQESHEKLVKDFMGVLEGKGRNGKEVGNETKGEL
;
A
#
# COMPACT_ATOMS: atom_id res chain seq x y z
N MET A 1 -17.82 21.17 -10.62
CA MET A 1 -16.73 21.36 -9.64
C MET A 1 -17.30 21.16 -8.24
N SER A 2 -17.02 20.04 -7.57
CA SER A 2 -17.52 19.80 -6.19
C SER A 2 -16.57 20.42 -5.18
N PHE A 3 -17.00 21.49 -4.50
CA PHE A 3 -16.22 22.28 -3.53
C PHE A 3 -15.90 21.54 -2.22
N LEU A 4 -16.40 20.31 -2.06
CA LEU A 4 -16.29 19.50 -0.84
C LEU A 4 -15.21 18.42 -0.94
N THR A 5 -14.60 18.22 -2.11
CA THR A 5 -13.53 17.25 -2.35
C THR A 5 -12.17 17.95 -2.41
N THR A 6 -11.16 17.32 -1.82
CA THR A 6 -9.75 17.71 -1.90
C THR A 6 -8.94 16.57 -2.47
N THR A 7 -7.88 16.93 -3.19
CA THR A 7 -6.86 15.99 -3.65
C THR A 7 -5.59 16.24 -2.84
N HIS A 8 -4.94 15.16 -2.40
CA HIS A 8 -3.61 15.17 -1.81
C HIS A 8 -2.69 14.30 -2.64
N GLN A 9 -1.43 14.72 -2.76
CA GLN A 9 -0.41 13.99 -3.48
C GLN A 9 0.78 13.79 -2.57
N THR A 10 1.35 12.59 -2.61
CA THR A 10 2.57 12.20 -1.91
C THR A 10 3.57 11.68 -2.93
N LEU A 11 4.85 11.93 -2.65
CA LEU A 11 5.97 11.39 -3.41
C LEU A 11 7.03 10.96 -2.42
N THR A 12 7.34 9.68 -2.40
CA THR A 12 8.38 9.08 -1.56
C THR A 12 9.41 8.44 -2.46
N LEU A 13 10.68 8.83 -2.29
CA LEU A 13 11.80 8.23 -3.01
C LEU A 13 12.61 7.39 -2.03
N THR A 14 12.64 6.08 -2.25
CA THR A 14 13.36 5.14 -1.38
C THR A 14 14.57 4.57 -2.10
N PRO A 15 15.81 4.81 -1.62
CA PRO A 15 17.01 4.23 -2.21
C PRO A 15 16.99 2.70 -2.06
N ILE A 16 17.13 1.97 -3.17
CA ILE A 16 17.28 0.53 -3.14
C ILE A 16 18.77 0.20 -2.94
N PRO A 17 19.12 -0.71 -2.01
CA PRO A 17 20.49 -1.16 -1.83
C PRO A 17 21.08 -1.73 -3.13
N PRO A 18 22.35 -1.45 -3.45
CA PRO A 18 22.94 -1.76 -4.76
C PRO A 18 23.10 -3.27 -5.03
N HIS A 19 22.98 -4.11 -4.00
CA HIS A 19 23.05 -5.57 -4.13
C HIS A 19 21.71 -6.20 -4.51
N ILE A 20 20.61 -5.44 -4.44
CA ILE A 20 19.26 -5.92 -4.75
C ILE A 20 18.98 -5.63 -6.24
N PRO A 21 18.83 -6.66 -7.09
CA PRO A 21 18.56 -6.44 -8.51
C PRO A 21 17.14 -5.94 -8.71
N ILE A 22 16.94 -5.12 -9.77
CA ILE A 22 15.61 -4.61 -10.15
C ILE A 22 14.57 -5.73 -10.32
N THR A 23 14.98 -6.89 -10.83
CA THR A 23 14.11 -8.05 -11.02
C THR A 23 13.52 -8.56 -9.71
N GLN A 24 14.27 -8.52 -8.60
CA GLN A 24 13.77 -8.92 -7.29
C GLN A 24 12.75 -7.92 -6.75
N VAL A 25 12.99 -6.62 -6.96
CA VAL A 25 12.05 -5.55 -6.58
C VAL A 25 10.75 -5.67 -7.35
N LEU A 26 10.82 -5.82 -8.69
CA LEU A 26 9.66 -6.03 -9.54
C LEU A 26 8.91 -7.30 -9.18
N THR A 27 9.62 -8.41 -8.93
CA THR A 27 9.00 -9.67 -8.51
C THR A 27 8.21 -9.51 -7.20
N LEU A 28 8.70 -8.71 -6.26
CA LEU A 28 7.98 -8.44 -5.01
C LEU A 28 6.79 -7.50 -5.24
N LEU A 29 6.93 -6.47 -6.08
CA LEU A 29 5.83 -5.58 -6.45
C LEU A 29 4.70 -6.32 -7.15
N HIS A 30 5.03 -7.28 -8.02
CA HIS A 30 4.05 -8.12 -8.75
C HIS A 30 3.47 -9.25 -7.87
N ASP A 31 3.98 -9.46 -6.66
CA ASP A 31 3.34 -10.32 -5.66
C ASP A 31 2.24 -9.53 -4.94
N HIS A 32 1.10 -9.39 -5.61
CA HIS A 32 -0.04 -8.60 -5.14
C HIS A 32 -0.49 -9.00 -3.74
N LYS A 33 -0.51 -10.30 -3.45
CA LYS A 33 -0.90 -10.79 -2.13
C LYS A 33 0.07 -10.32 -1.06
N LYS A 34 1.39 -10.43 -1.31
CA LYS A 34 2.39 -9.88 -0.38
C LYS A 34 2.24 -8.38 -0.21
N MET A 35 2.09 -7.63 -1.31
CA MET A 35 1.89 -6.17 -1.29
C MET A 35 0.72 -5.76 -0.40
N ILE A 36 -0.41 -6.44 -0.51
CA ILE A 36 -1.58 -6.20 0.34
C ILE A 36 -1.28 -6.56 1.81
N THR A 37 -0.70 -7.74 2.06
CA THR A 37 -0.44 -8.20 3.45
C THR A 37 0.67 -7.43 4.18
N MET A 38 1.51 -6.68 3.47
CA MET A 38 2.51 -5.79 4.08
C MET A 38 1.89 -4.52 4.65
N ASN A 39 0.68 -4.13 4.22
CA ASN A 39 -0.04 -3.06 4.88
C ASN A 39 -0.50 -3.55 6.28
N PRO A 40 0.00 -2.94 7.37
CA PRO A 40 -0.31 -3.39 8.73
C PRO A 40 -1.78 -3.21 9.14
N LEU A 41 -2.54 -2.41 8.41
CA LEU A 41 -3.97 -2.19 8.67
C LEU A 41 -4.81 -3.33 8.07
N VAL A 42 -4.30 -4.06 7.08
CA VAL A 42 -5.07 -5.10 6.39
C VAL A 42 -5.32 -6.28 7.32
N THR A 43 -6.60 -6.61 7.50
CA THR A 43 -7.04 -7.78 8.29
C THR A 43 -7.67 -8.86 7.43
N ALA A 44 -8.24 -8.51 6.28
CA ALA A 44 -8.75 -9.46 5.30
C ALA A 44 -8.52 -8.95 3.87
N HIS A 45 -8.33 -9.88 2.94
CA HIS A 45 -8.29 -9.58 1.52
C HIS A 45 -8.80 -10.77 0.71
N THR A 46 -9.61 -10.51 -0.30
CA THR A 46 -10.22 -11.53 -1.17
C THR A 46 -10.09 -11.11 -2.62
N LEU A 47 -9.55 -11.98 -3.47
CA LEU A 47 -9.52 -11.76 -4.91
C LEU A 47 -10.93 -11.88 -5.47
N LEU A 48 -11.42 -10.82 -6.12
CA LEU A 48 -12.74 -10.84 -6.74
C LEU A 48 -12.68 -11.53 -8.10
N PRO A 49 -13.59 -12.48 -8.38
CA PRO A 49 -13.70 -13.06 -9.71
C PRO A 49 -13.99 -11.99 -10.77
N PRO A 50 -13.49 -12.13 -12.01
CA PRO A 50 -13.82 -11.18 -13.10
C PRO A 50 -15.31 -11.07 -13.41
N THR A 51 -16.10 -12.07 -13.01
CA THR A 51 -17.56 -12.08 -13.16
C THR A 51 -18.28 -11.24 -12.12
N HIS A 52 -17.63 -10.91 -11.00
CA HIS A 52 -18.19 -10.15 -9.89
C HIS A 52 -18.54 -8.72 -10.31
N ILE A 53 -19.66 -8.19 -9.83
CA ILE A 53 -20.16 -6.87 -10.25
C ILE A 53 -19.15 -5.76 -9.93
N LEU A 54 -18.56 -5.79 -8.74
CA LEU A 54 -17.55 -4.81 -8.34
C LEU A 54 -16.31 -4.85 -9.25
N ALA A 55 -15.90 -6.03 -9.70
CA ALA A 55 -14.77 -6.19 -10.59
C ALA A 55 -15.08 -5.68 -12.01
N LYS A 56 -16.27 -5.97 -12.53
CA LYS A 56 -16.72 -5.49 -13.86
C LYS A 56 -16.85 -3.98 -13.92
N ASP A 57 -17.31 -3.38 -12.83
CA ASP A 57 -17.67 -1.97 -12.80
C ASP A 57 -16.52 -1.07 -12.34
N PHE A 58 -15.46 -1.67 -11.78
CA PHE A 58 -14.32 -0.97 -11.19
C PHE A 58 -13.76 0.12 -12.11
N PHE A 59 -13.48 -0.21 -13.36
CA PHE A 59 -12.85 0.72 -14.30
C PHE A 59 -13.82 1.60 -15.07
N LYS A 60 -15.14 1.54 -14.83
CA LYS A 60 -16.13 2.31 -15.62
C LYS A 60 -15.90 3.82 -15.59
N PHE A 61 -15.38 4.32 -14.47
CA PHE A 61 -15.17 5.75 -14.26
C PHE A 61 -13.68 6.12 -14.23
N GLU A 62 -12.79 5.15 -14.44
CA GLU A 62 -11.36 5.40 -14.46
C GLU A 62 -10.93 5.99 -15.80
N PRO A 63 -10.01 6.97 -15.79
CA PRO A 63 -9.49 7.58 -17.00
C PRO A 63 -8.65 6.55 -17.78
N VAL A 64 -8.46 6.81 -19.07
CA VAL A 64 -7.88 5.83 -20.02
C VAL A 64 -6.48 5.38 -19.58
N GLU A 65 -5.73 6.25 -18.90
CA GLU A 65 -4.36 5.98 -18.43
C GLU A 65 -4.29 4.98 -17.27
N LEU A 66 -5.41 4.76 -16.59
CA LEU A 66 -5.55 3.83 -15.46
C LEU A 66 -6.27 2.54 -15.84
N GLN A 67 -6.75 2.44 -17.09
CA GLN A 67 -7.38 1.24 -17.61
C GLN A 67 -6.37 0.09 -17.70
N PRO A 68 -6.80 -1.15 -17.43
CA PRO A 68 -5.92 -2.29 -17.48
C PRO A 68 -5.40 -2.54 -18.89
N SER A 69 -4.10 -2.77 -18.98
CA SER A 69 -3.46 -3.17 -20.23
C SER A 69 -3.71 -4.65 -20.48
N ARG A 70 -4.03 -5.03 -21.73
CA ARG A 70 -4.21 -6.45 -22.10
C ARG A 70 -2.97 -7.34 -21.88
N ARG A 71 -1.81 -6.72 -21.72
CA ARG A 71 -0.52 -7.40 -21.57
C ARG A 71 -0.18 -7.76 -20.12
N CYS A 72 -0.75 -7.05 -19.15
CA CYS A 72 -0.39 -7.21 -17.75
C CYS A 72 -1.59 -7.74 -16.95
N PRO A 73 -1.36 -8.64 -15.99
CA PRO A 73 -2.39 -9.02 -15.04
C PRO A 73 -2.98 -7.78 -14.34
N CYS A 74 -4.30 -7.77 -14.22
CA CYS A 74 -5.02 -6.78 -13.45
C CYS A 74 -5.98 -7.54 -12.54
N GLU A 75 -5.64 -7.55 -11.26
CA GLU A 75 -6.46 -8.19 -10.24
C GLU A 75 -7.24 -7.13 -9.48
N ILE A 76 -8.46 -7.48 -9.08
CA ILE A 76 -9.30 -6.62 -8.26
C ILE A 76 -9.56 -7.36 -6.96
N TRP A 77 -9.16 -6.73 -5.87
CA TRP A 77 -9.22 -7.25 -4.52
C TRP A 77 -10.27 -6.49 -3.73
N GLU A 78 -11.01 -7.21 -2.90
CA GLU A 78 -11.75 -6.63 -1.78
C GLU A 78 -10.85 -6.73 -0.56
N ILE A 79 -10.55 -5.61 0.08
CA ILE A 79 -9.60 -5.48 1.18
C ILE A 79 -10.31 -4.85 2.36
N THR A 80 -10.08 -5.38 3.56
CA THR A 80 -10.60 -4.85 4.82
C THR A 80 -9.44 -4.38 5.69
N ASP A 81 -9.44 -3.08 5.99
CA ASP A 81 -8.53 -2.47 6.94
C ASP A 81 -9.19 -2.34 8.31
N ASP A 82 -8.43 -2.60 9.38
CA ASP A 82 -8.78 -2.30 10.76
C ASP A 82 -8.03 -1.06 11.26
N LEU A 83 -8.78 0.01 11.45
CA LEU A 83 -8.32 1.32 11.88
C LEU A 83 -8.32 1.48 13.41
N SER A 84 -8.77 0.46 14.15
CA SER A 84 -8.79 0.49 15.62
C SER A 84 -7.39 0.36 16.20
N ALA A 85 -6.50 -0.39 15.55
CA ALA A 85 -5.14 -0.66 16.01
C ALA A 85 -4.26 0.61 16.10
N ASN A 86 -4.50 1.62 15.26
CA ASN A 86 -3.80 2.91 15.32
C ASN A 86 -4.31 3.84 16.44
N SER A 87 -5.20 3.37 17.32
CA SER A 87 -5.75 4.18 18.43
C SER A 87 -5.08 3.98 19.79
N GLU A 88 -4.16 3.01 19.92
CA GLU A 88 -3.46 2.66 21.17
C GLU A 88 -2.05 3.27 21.27
N GLY A 89 -1.96 4.61 21.21
CA GLY A 89 -0.78 5.32 21.71
C GLY A 89 -0.90 5.54 23.22
N GLU A 90 0.20 5.31 23.97
CA GLU A 90 0.29 5.35 25.46
C GLU A 90 -0.04 6.70 26.14
N THR A 91 -0.42 7.70 25.37
CA THR A 91 -1.06 8.93 25.87
C THR A 91 -2.43 8.96 25.22
N GLY A 92 -3.52 8.98 25.99
CA GLY A 92 -4.95 8.87 25.58
C GLY A 92 -5.49 9.88 24.54
N SER A 93 -4.70 10.22 23.53
CA SER A 93 -4.92 11.05 22.37
C SER A 93 -4.46 10.28 21.13
N GLY A 94 -5.14 9.18 20.78
CA GLY A 94 -4.99 8.60 19.45
C GLY A 94 -5.37 9.64 18.38
N TRP A 95 -4.69 9.66 17.24
CA TRP A 95 -4.97 10.57 16.10
C TRP A 95 -6.43 10.47 15.60
N ARG A 96 -7.08 9.33 15.87
CA ARG A 96 -8.52 9.11 15.72
C ARG A 96 -9.30 9.82 16.83
N GLY A 97 -9.35 11.14 16.76
CA GLY A 97 -10.09 12.00 17.69
C GLY A 97 -11.59 11.63 17.77
N GLY A 98 -12.27 12.06 18.84
CA GLY A 98 -13.63 11.58 19.18
C GLY A 98 -14.70 11.70 18.07
N TRP A 99 -14.56 12.67 17.15
CA TRP A 99 -15.46 12.80 16.01
C TRP A 99 -15.26 11.67 14.97
N SER A 100 -14.01 11.29 14.68
CA SER A 100 -13.70 10.24 13.70
C SER A 100 -14.23 8.88 14.12
N LYS A 101 -14.17 8.53 15.42
CA LYS A 101 -14.80 7.31 15.96
C LYS A 101 -16.32 7.27 15.79
N ARG A 102 -16.97 8.42 15.65
CA ARG A 102 -18.43 8.52 15.50
C ARG A 102 -18.91 8.39 14.07
N PHE A 103 -18.06 8.67 13.09
CA PHE A 103 -18.44 8.75 11.67
C PHE A 103 -17.66 7.80 10.75
N ILE A 104 -16.51 7.31 11.20
CA ILE A 104 -15.70 6.33 10.48
C ILE A 104 -15.85 5.02 11.25
N PRO A 105 -16.20 3.90 10.61
CA PRO A 105 -16.20 2.60 11.27
C PRO A 105 -14.76 2.18 11.59
N ASP A 106 -14.60 1.27 12.56
CA ASP A 106 -13.29 0.72 12.92
C ASP A 106 -12.73 -0.15 11.80
N GLN A 107 -13.60 -0.89 11.12
CA GLN A 107 -13.24 -1.67 9.93
C GLN A 107 -13.79 -1.01 8.67
N ILE A 108 -12.93 -0.85 7.66
CA ILE A 108 -13.31 -0.34 6.34
C ILE A 108 -12.99 -1.40 5.30
N THR A 109 -14.03 -1.83 4.59
CA THR A 109 -13.87 -2.65 3.39
C THR A 109 -13.92 -1.78 2.14
N TYR A 110 -12.98 -1.99 1.23
CA TYR A 110 -12.84 -1.26 -0.02
C TYR A 110 -12.38 -2.20 -1.14
N THR A 111 -12.52 -1.73 -2.38
CA THR A 111 -12.00 -2.45 -3.55
C THR A 111 -10.74 -1.79 -4.05
N SER A 112 -9.70 -2.58 -4.31
CA SER A 112 -8.44 -2.12 -4.88
C SER A 112 -8.04 -2.97 -6.07
N SER A 113 -7.63 -2.32 -7.16
CA SER A 113 -6.98 -3.00 -8.27
C SER A 113 -5.47 -2.90 -8.12
N LEU A 114 -4.77 -4.01 -8.32
CA LEU A 114 -3.31 -4.06 -8.44
C LEU A 114 -2.97 -4.47 -9.88
N GLN A 115 -2.22 -3.62 -10.56
CA GLN A 115 -1.87 -3.75 -11.97
C GLN A 115 -0.35 -3.75 -12.15
N ASP A 116 0.16 -4.85 -12.67
CA ASP A 116 1.58 -4.97 -12.99
C ASP A 116 1.97 -3.99 -14.11
N ARG A 117 3.13 -3.38 -13.94
CA ARG A 117 3.80 -2.58 -14.97
C ARG A 117 5.21 -3.11 -15.20
N GLU A 118 5.74 -2.83 -16.40
CA GLU A 118 7.10 -3.23 -16.76
C GLU A 118 8.14 -2.60 -15.83
N ASP A 119 7.86 -1.40 -15.33
CA ASP A 119 8.70 -0.60 -14.43
C ASP A 119 8.21 -0.60 -12.98
N GLY A 120 7.16 -1.36 -12.63
CA GLY A 120 6.65 -1.45 -11.26
C GLY A 120 5.21 -1.89 -11.14
N LEU A 121 4.41 -1.15 -10.38
CA LEU A 121 3.03 -1.49 -10.02
C LEU A 121 2.16 -0.24 -9.92
N VAL A 122 0.91 -0.31 -10.35
CA VAL A 122 -0.11 0.69 -10.01
C VAL A 122 -1.24 0.06 -9.22
N SER A 123 -1.56 0.68 -8.09
CA SER A 123 -2.73 0.38 -7.28
C SER A 123 -3.77 1.48 -7.42
N ILE A 124 -5.03 1.10 -7.64
CA ILE A 124 -6.17 2.01 -7.65
C ILE A 124 -7.13 1.53 -6.59
N THR A 125 -7.60 2.41 -5.71
CA THR A 125 -8.46 2.04 -4.58
C THR A 125 -9.71 2.89 -4.56
N HIS A 126 -10.86 2.22 -4.46
CA HIS A 126 -12.17 2.81 -4.25
C HIS A 126 -12.66 2.41 -2.87
N ALA A 127 -12.65 3.37 -1.95
CA ALA A 127 -13.08 3.18 -0.58
C ALA A 127 -14.41 3.90 -0.29
N PRO A 128 -15.12 3.49 0.77
CA PRO A 128 -16.35 4.16 1.21
C PRO A 128 -16.18 5.67 1.41
N MET A 129 -17.30 6.38 1.45
CA MET A 129 -17.34 7.84 1.62
C MET A 129 -16.67 8.63 0.48
N GLY A 130 -16.56 8.02 -0.70
CA GLY A 130 -16.05 8.67 -1.91
C GLY A 130 -14.53 8.88 -1.88
N VAL A 131 -13.81 8.04 -1.15
CA VAL A 131 -12.35 8.02 -1.16
C VAL A 131 -11.89 7.27 -2.40
N HIS A 132 -11.10 7.96 -3.23
CA HIS A 132 -10.46 7.41 -4.41
C HIS A 132 -8.96 7.64 -4.28
N SER A 133 -8.16 6.59 -4.44
CA SER A 133 -6.71 6.68 -4.36
C SER A 133 -6.07 5.97 -5.54
N VAL A 134 -4.99 6.54 -6.05
CA VAL A 134 -4.13 5.95 -7.07
C VAL A 134 -2.71 6.03 -6.54
N THR A 135 -2.06 4.89 -6.36
CA THR A 135 -0.68 4.80 -5.90
C THR A 135 0.17 4.11 -6.96
N THR A 136 1.18 4.80 -7.43
CA THR A 136 2.11 4.31 -8.45
C THR A 136 3.45 4.01 -7.80
N TRP A 137 3.95 2.80 -8.02
CA TRP A 137 5.28 2.34 -7.62
C TRP A 137 6.12 2.15 -8.87
N ILE A 138 7.22 2.87 -9.00
CA ILE A 138 8.14 2.80 -10.14
C ILE A 138 9.53 2.52 -9.62
N VAL A 139 10.19 1.53 -10.20
CA VAL A 139 11.61 1.24 -9.97
C VAL A 139 12.40 1.84 -11.11
N ARG A 140 13.22 2.85 -10.82
CA ARG A 140 14.03 3.53 -11.83
C ARG A 140 15.41 3.86 -11.29
N GLU A 141 16.32 4.22 -12.18
CA GLU A 141 17.60 4.79 -11.77
C GLU A 141 17.42 6.19 -11.19
N ALA A 142 18.25 6.57 -10.23
CA ALA A 142 18.25 7.91 -9.65
C ALA A 142 18.56 8.97 -10.73
N GLY A 143 17.75 10.03 -10.78
CA GLY A 143 17.92 11.11 -11.74
C GLY A 143 19.07 12.06 -11.40
N PRO A 144 19.55 12.88 -12.36
CA PRO A 144 20.57 13.89 -12.09
C PRO A 144 20.07 14.91 -11.06
N GLY A 145 20.72 14.98 -9.90
CA GLY A 145 20.34 15.90 -8.82
C GLY A 145 19.45 15.28 -7.73
N GLU A 146 19.00 14.03 -7.88
CA GLU A 146 18.44 13.20 -6.80
C GLU A 146 19.60 12.65 -5.93
N SER A 147 20.36 13.60 -5.39
CA SER A 147 21.49 13.55 -4.46
C SER A 147 22.40 12.31 -4.47
N SER A 148 23.54 12.48 -5.13
CA SER A 148 24.79 11.74 -4.97
C SER A 148 25.39 11.80 -3.54
N LEU A 149 24.81 12.56 -2.60
CA LEU A 149 25.20 12.58 -1.18
C LEU A 149 24.26 11.79 -0.25
N MET A 150 22.99 11.59 -0.61
CA MET A 150 22.01 10.84 0.20
C MET A 150 21.72 9.43 -0.33
N LEU A 151 21.84 9.21 -1.65
CA LEU A 151 21.50 7.93 -2.28
C LEU A 151 22.72 7.12 -2.76
N GLY A 152 23.90 7.71 -2.92
CA GLY A 152 25.11 7.01 -3.38
C GLY A 152 25.07 6.65 -4.88
N ASP A 153 26.25 6.50 -5.49
CA ASP A 153 26.40 6.35 -6.95
C ASP A 153 25.75 5.06 -7.50
N GLY A 154 25.03 5.20 -8.63
CA GLY A 154 24.49 4.08 -9.43
C GLY A 154 23.31 3.30 -8.84
N ARG A 155 22.51 3.90 -7.94
CA ARG A 155 21.45 3.20 -7.22
C ARG A 155 20.07 3.33 -7.84
N LEU A 156 19.37 2.20 -7.88
CA LEU A 156 17.94 2.13 -8.15
C LEU A 156 17.18 2.85 -7.03
N VAL A 157 16.07 3.47 -7.39
CA VAL A 157 15.16 4.17 -6.50
C VAL A 157 13.78 3.58 -6.72
N LEU A 158 13.12 3.26 -5.61
CA LEU A 158 11.69 2.99 -5.59
C LEU A 158 10.98 4.33 -5.41
N GLU A 159 10.39 4.83 -6.49
CA GLU A 159 9.52 5.98 -6.50
C GLU A 159 8.09 5.54 -6.20
N GLU A 160 7.55 6.02 -5.10
CA GLU A 160 6.15 5.83 -4.74
C GLU A 160 5.43 7.17 -4.85
N LYS A 161 4.38 7.23 -5.68
CA LYS A 161 3.55 8.39 -5.87
C LYS A 161 2.10 8.07 -5.56
N GLY A 162 1.59 8.61 -4.46
CA GLY A 162 0.19 8.50 -4.06
C GLY A 162 -0.61 9.73 -4.47
N VAL A 163 -1.80 9.54 -5.04
CA VAL A 163 -2.78 10.59 -5.30
C VAL A 163 -4.08 10.16 -4.65
N VAL A 164 -4.54 10.91 -3.65
CA VAL A 164 -5.77 10.59 -2.91
C VAL A 164 -6.76 11.72 -3.06
N ARG A 165 -7.97 11.39 -3.49
CA ARG A 165 -9.12 12.27 -3.59
C ARG A 165 -10.17 11.85 -2.56
N ALA A 166 -10.52 12.76 -1.66
CA ALA A 166 -11.52 12.50 -0.63
C ALA A 166 -12.23 13.79 -0.21
N SER A 167 -13.28 13.68 0.61
CA SER A 167 -13.91 14.86 1.19
C SER A 167 -12.92 15.64 2.08
N ARG A 168 -13.06 16.97 2.13
CA ARG A 168 -12.22 17.86 2.95
C ARG A 168 -12.18 17.44 4.42
N MET A 169 -13.30 16.93 4.92
CA MET A 169 -13.45 16.44 6.28
C MET A 169 -12.55 15.22 6.56
N LEU A 170 -12.53 14.25 5.63
CA LEU A 170 -11.76 13.02 5.80
C LEU A 170 -10.27 13.19 5.52
N MET A 171 -9.88 14.23 4.78
CA MET A 171 -8.50 14.39 4.31
C MET A 171 -7.46 14.47 5.45
N GLY A 172 -7.80 15.05 6.61
CA GLY A 172 -6.88 15.08 7.77
C GLY A 172 -6.63 13.69 8.36
N PHE A 173 -7.69 12.88 8.46
CA PHE A 173 -7.62 11.49 8.92
C PHE A 173 -6.84 10.62 7.92
N ILE A 174 -7.14 10.80 6.63
CA ILE A 174 -6.47 10.09 5.53
C ILE A 174 -4.98 10.39 5.51
N LYS A 175 -4.59 11.67 5.62
CA LYS A 175 -3.18 12.06 5.62
C LYS A 175 -2.38 11.42 6.75
N THR A 176 -2.92 11.42 7.96
CA THR A 176 -2.23 10.85 9.13
C THR A 176 -2.15 9.32 9.02
N THR A 177 -3.27 8.67 8.74
CA THR A 177 -3.34 7.20 8.69
C THR A 177 -2.61 6.61 7.49
N LEU A 178 -2.79 7.19 6.29
CA LEU A 178 -2.08 6.71 5.11
C LEU A 178 -0.58 6.95 5.24
N GLN A 179 -0.14 8.13 5.67
CA GLN A 179 1.31 8.40 5.78
C GLN A 179 2.01 7.37 6.69
N GLU A 180 1.46 7.11 7.87
CA GLU A 180 2.03 6.12 8.82
C GLU A 180 2.01 4.69 8.23
N SER A 181 0.92 4.31 7.58
CA SER A 181 0.77 2.98 6.97
C SER A 181 1.76 2.78 5.80
N HIS A 182 1.91 3.79 4.95
CA HIS A 182 2.80 3.75 3.80
C HIS A 182 4.28 3.74 4.22
N GLU A 183 4.68 4.54 5.21
CA GLU A 183 6.03 4.49 5.78
C GLU A 183 6.37 3.09 6.33
N LYS A 184 5.42 2.45 7.03
CA LYS A 184 5.60 1.09 7.53
C LYS A 184 5.62 0.05 6.40
N LEU A 185 4.78 0.20 5.40
CA LEU A 185 4.76 -0.68 4.22
C LEU A 185 6.10 -0.63 3.47
N VAL A 186 6.64 0.56 3.20
CA VAL A 186 7.96 0.73 2.55
C VAL A 186 9.05 0.07 3.39
N LYS A 187 9.03 0.26 4.71
CA LYS A 187 10.00 -0.35 5.61
C LYS A 187 9.92 -1.89 5.57
N ASP A 188 8.72 -2.46 5.62
CA ASP A 188 8.51 -3.90 5.59
C ASP A 188 8.88 -4.47 4.21
N PHE A 189 8.56 -3.75 3.13
CA PHE A 189 8.98 -4.08 1.76
C PHE A 189 10.51 -4.18 1.63
N MET A 190 11.24 -3.18 2.14
CA MET A 190 12.71 -3.21 2.15
C MET A 190 13.25 -4.35 3.03
N GLY A 191 12.61 -4.64 4.17
CA GLY A 191 12.96 -5.78 5.01
C GLY A 191 12.82 -7.12 4.30
N VAL A 192 11.77 -7.29 3.49
CA VAL A 192 11.56 -8.50 2.67
C VAL A 192 12.64 -8.61 1.59
N LEU A 193 12.98 -7.50 0.91
CA LEU A 193 14.04 -7.49 -0.10
C LEU A 193 15.43 -7.82 0.47
N GLU A 194 15.74 -7.34 1.67
CA GLU A 194 16.98 -7.65 2.40
C GLU A 194 17.04 -9.10 2.93
N GLY A 195 16.00 -9.91 2.70
CA GLY A 195 15.97 -11.30 3.19
C GLY A 195 15.75 -11.41 4.70
N LYS A 196 15.34 -10.34 5.38
CA LYS A 196 14.83 -10.41 6.77
C LYS A 196 13.39 -10.95 6.76
N GLY A 197 13.22 -12.15 6.20
CA GLY A 197 12.05 -12.97 6.52
C GLY A 197 12.04 -13.20 8.04
N ARG A 198 10.90 -13.01 8.70
CA ARG A 198 10.69 -13.43 10.09
C ARG A 198 11.11 -14.90 10.20
N ASN A 199 12.31 -15.14 10.71
CA ASN A 199 12.80 -16.48 10.98
C ASN A 199 11.85 -17.15 11.98
N GLY A 200 11.51 -18.40 11.68
CA GLY A 200 10.43 -19.14 12.32
C GLY A 200 10.54 -19.22 13.84
N LYS A 201 9.38 -19.12 14.50
CA LYS A 201 9.17 -19.78 15.78
C LYS A 201 9.15 -21.29 15.51
N GLU A 202 10.32 -21.92 15.47
CA GLU A 202 10.41 -23.35 15.77
C GLU A 202 10.19 -23.51 17.27
N VAL A 203 8.99 -23.97 17.64
CA VAL A 203 8.72 -24.48 18.97
C VAL A 203 9.47 -25.81 19.08
N GLY A 204 10.61 -25.77 19.76
CA GLY A 204 11.40 -26.95 20.11
C GLY A 204 10.53 -27.96 20.86
N ASN A 205 10.44 -29.15 20.29
CA ASN A 205 9.76 -30.30 20.84
C ASN A 205 10.63 -30.88 21.98
N GLU A 206 10.28 -30.57 23.23
CA GLU A 206 10.97 -31.10 24.41
C GLU A 206 10.49 -32.54 24.66
N THR A 207 11.26 -33.50 24.16
CA THR A 207 11.07 -34.93 24.45
C THR A 207 11.64 -35.20 25.84
N LYS A 208 10.79 -35.24 26.86
CA LYS A 208 11.17 -35.80 28.17
C LYS A 208 11.20 -37.32 28.07
N GLY A 209 12.41 -37.88 28.05
CA GLY A 209 12.65 -39.28 28.38
C GLY A 209 12.49 -39.45 29.88
N GLU A 210 11.53 -40.28 30.28
CA GLU A 210 11.45 -40.83 31.63
C GLU A 210 12.26 -42.14 31.66
N LEU A 211 13.21 -42.20 32.60
CA LEU A 211 13.78 -43.41 33.18
C LEU A 211 13.12 -43.63 34.54
#